data_AF-A0A4S2RDR2-F1
#
_entry.id   AF-A0A4S2RDR2-F1
#
_cell.length_a   1.000
_cell.length_b   1.000
_cell.length_c   1.000
_cell.angle_alpha   90.00
_cell.angle_beta   90.00
_cell.angle_gamma   90.00
#
_symmetry.space_group_name_H-M   'P 1'
#
loop_
_entity.id
_entity.type
_entity.pdbx_description
1 polymer ?
#
loop_
_entity_poly.entity_id
_entity_poly.type
_entity_poly.pdbx_seq_one_letter_code
_entity_poly.pdbx_strand_id
1 'polypeptide(L)'
;MIDLTATYTWTPVGQDTPRTITPTVKHRVNGRGIDTINITGLIPLFAGRLDAITDEGDRLHALTVLSTAMLSIWGNGETRTTYRGGAAGITVDEIVELGNKIRTQLAA
;
A
#
# COMPACT_ATOMS: atom_id res chain seq x y z
N MET A 1 2.98 -11.60 10.62
CA MET A 1 3.24 -10.19 10.95
C MET A 1 3.52 -9.45 9.66
N ILE A 2 2.86 -8.31 9.43
CA ILE A 2 3.07 -7.43 8.29
C ILE A 2 4.21 -6.48 8.64
N ASP A 3 5.23 -6.44 7.81
CA ASP A 3 6.35 -5.54 7.95
C ASP A 3 6.05 -4.19 7.28
N LEU A 4 5.74 -3.19 8.10
CA LEU A 4 5.49 -1.81 7.64
C LEU A 4 6.78 -1.00 7.44
N THR A 5 7.94 -1.62 7.64
CA THR A 5 9.26 -1.04 7.37
C THR A 5 9.91 -1.60 6.12
N ALA A 6 9.28 -2.59 5.48
CA ALA A 6 9.75 -3.19 4.25
C ALA A 6 9.99 -2.14 3.16
N THR A 7 11.06 -2.30 2.39
CA THR A 7 11.40 -1.43 1.28
C THR A 7 11.27 -2.17 -0.04
N TYR A 8 10.76 -1.49 -1.07
CA TYR A 8 10.80 -1.97 -2.44
C TYR A 8 11.61 -1.01 -3.28
N THR A 9 12.61 -1.54 -3.99
CA THR A 9 13.46 -0.74 -4.88
C THR A 9 13.32 -1.26 -6.30
N TRP A 10 13.08 -0.37 -7.24
CA TRP A 10 13.06 -0.69 -8.67
C TRP A 10 13.65 0.44 -9.49
N THR A 11 14.14 0.13 -10.68
CA THR A 11 14.61 1.13 -11.64
C THR A 11 13.56 1.26 -12.73
N PRO A 12 12.84 2.39 -12.84
CA PRO A 12 11.89 2.59 -13.93
C PRO A 12 12.59 2.50 -15.30
N VAL A 13 11.90 1.91 -16.28
CA VAL A 13 12.40 1.87 -17.66
C VAL A 13 12.70 3.29 -18.17
N GLY A 14 13.89 3.47 -18.74
CA GLY A 14 14.34 4.77 -19.24
C GLY A 14 14.85 5.74 -18.16
N GLN A 15 15.07 5.26 -16.93
CA GLN A 15 15.76 6.02 -15.87
C GLN A 15 16.98 5.23 -15.38
N ASP A 16 18.06 5.97 -15.06
CA ASP A 16 19.29 5.36 -14.52
C ASP A 16 19.30 5.30 -13.00
N THR A 17 18.32 5.94 -12.35
CA THR A 17 18.26 6.04 -10.88
C THR A 17 17.17 5.12 -10.32
N PRO A 18 17.53 4.16 -9.45
CA PRO A 18 16.56 3.36 -8.72
C PRO A 18 15.67 4.25 -7.84
N ARG A 19 14.41 3.87 -7.72
CA ARG A 19 13.43 4.44 -6.79
C ARG A 19 13.18 3.45 -5.67
N THR A 20 13.17 3.94 -4.45
CA THR A 20 12.87 3.14 -3.26
C THR A 20 11.60 3.68 -2.60
N ILE A 21 10.66 2.79 -2.31
CA ILE A 21 9.45 3.11 -1.57
C ILE A 21 9.43 2.29 -0.28
N THR A 22 9.02 2.97 0.79
CA THR A 22 8.77 2.40 2.12
C THR A 22 7.37 2.80 2.52
N PRO A 23 6.56 1.89 3.12
CA PRO A 23 5.27 2.27 3.64
C PRO A 23 5.45 3.39 4.66
N THR A 24 4.61 4.41 4.57
CA THR A 24 4.56 5.48 5.56
C THR A 24 3.29 5.34 6.35
N VAL A 25 3.42 5.20 7.67
CA VAL A 25 2.30 5.11 8.60
C VAL A 25 2.14 6.45 9.31
N LYS A 26 0.97 7.06 9.20
CA LYS A 26 0.63 8.33 9.87
C LYS A 26 -0.61 8.13 10.71
N HIS A 27 -0.45 8.32 12.01
CA HIS A 27 -1.55 8.41 12.95
C HIS A 27 -2.05 9.85 13.04
N ARG A 28 -3.37 10.03 13.00
CA ARG A 28 -3.99 11.35 13.11
C ARG A 28 -5.30 11.25 13.88
N VAL A 29 -5.46 12.12 14.86
CA VAL A 29 -6.76 12.43 15.45
C VAL A 29 -7.25 13.73 14.82
N ASN A 30 -8.43 13.73 14.21
CA ASN A 30 -8.99 14.96 13.64
C ASN A 30 -9.65 15.83 14.72
N GLY A 31 -10.02 17.08 14.38
CA GLY A 31 -10.65 18.01 15.33
C GLY A 31 -12.00 17.56 15.89
N ARG A 32 -12.57 16.45 15.41
CA ARG A 32 -13.78 15.80 15.94
C ARG A 32 -13.47 14.59 16.84
N GLY A 33 -12.20 14.37 17.17
CA GLY A 33 -11.76 13.25 18.01
C GLY A 33 -11.73 11.90 17.29
N ILE A 34 -11.87 11.86 15.95
CA ILE A 34 -11.83 10.62 15.20
C ILE A 34 -10.38 10.24 14.96
N ASP A 35 -10.00 9.07 15.47
CA ASP A 35 -8.73 8.43 15.21
C ASP A 35 -8.70 7.85 13.78
N THR A 36 -7.61 8.12 13.05
CA THR A 36 -7.34 7.52 11.75
C THR A 36 -5.85 7.21 11.59
N ILE A 37 -5.56 5.99 11.16
CA ILE A 37 -4.23 5.56 10.74
C ILE A 37 -4.24 5.50 9.21
N ASN A 38 -3.36 6.29 8.58
CA ASN A 38 -3.19 6.29 7.13
C ASN A 38 -1.87 5.61 6.76
N ILE A 39 -1.93 4.77 5.74
CA ILE A 39 -0.79 4.02 5.24
C ILE A 39 -0.68 4.32 3.75
N THR A 40 0.45 4.90 3.34
CA THR A 40 0.77 5.21 1.94
C THR A 40 2.02 4.46 1.50
N GLY A 41 2.27 4.35 0.20
CA GLY A 41 3.43 3.61 -0.31
C GLY A 41 3.26 2.11 -0.13
N LEU A 42 2.14 1.56 -0.59
CA LEU A 42 1.73 0.17 -0.34
C LEU A 42 2.56 -0.86 -1.12
N ILE A 43 3.37 -0.43 -2.09
CA ILE A 43 4.15 -1.29 -2.99
C ILE A 43 4.94 -2.39 -2.25
N PRO A 44 5.69 -2.12 -1.17
CA PRO A 44 6.49 -3.15 -0.50
C PRO A 44 5.64 -4.28 0.10
N LEU A 45 4.36 -4.02 0.38
CA LEU A 45 3.42 -5.01 0.91
C LEU A 45 2.92 -5.99 -0.16
N PHE A 46 3.21 -5.71 -1.45
CA PHE A 46 2.86 -6.54 -2.60
C PHE A 46 4.08 -6.94 -3.44
N ALA A 47 5.31 -6.76 -2.93
CA ALA A 47 6.57 -6.96 -3.66
C ALA A 47 6.62 -8.28 -4.45
N GLY A 48 6.35 -9.42 -3.79
CA GLY A 48 6.39 -10.72 -4.45
C GLY A 48 5.37 -10.89 -5.58
N ARG A 49 4.23 -10.18 -5.53
CA ARG A 49 3.26 -10.18 -6.64
C ARG A 49 3.70 -9.27 -7.78
N LEU A 50 4.27 -8.11 -7.46
CA LEU A 50 4.79 -7.18 -8.46
C LEU A 50 5.97 -7.79 -9.24
N ASP A 51 6.84 -8.52 -8.55
CA ASP A 51 7.98 -9.22 -9.16
C ASP A 51 7.53 -10.38 -10.05
N ALA A 52 6.37 -10.98 -9.75
CA ALA A 52 5.75 -12.03 -10.57
C ALA A 52 5.08 -11.51 -11.86
N ILE A 53 4.82 -10.20 -11.99
CA ILE A 53 4.33 -9.61 -13.23
C ILE A 53 5.48 -9.63 -14.24
N THR A 54 5.35 -10.41 -15.32
CA THR A 54 6.40 -10.56 -16.34
C THR A 54 6.39 -9.45 -17.38
N ASP A 55 5.23 -8.87 -17.65
CA ASP A 55 5.11 -7.72 -18.55
C ASP A 55 5.54 -6.44 -17.83
N GLU A 56 6.54 -5.76 -18.38
CA GLU A 56 7.14 -4.59 -17.75
C GLU A 56 6.18 -3.37 -17.76
N GLY A 57 5.31 -3.27 -18.77
CA GLY A 57 4.28 -2.24 -18.84
C GLY A 57 3.24 -2.41 -17.74
N ASP A 58 2.75 -3.63 -17.54
CA ASP A 58 1.82 -3.97 -16.47
C ASP A 58 2.44 -3.78 -15.09
N ARG A 59 3.72 -4.15 -14.92
CA ARG A 59 4.45 -3.94 -13.66
C ARG A 59 4.59 -2.45 -13.37
N LEU A 60 4.97 -1.63 -14.35
CA LEU A 60 5.09 -0.19 -14.18
C LEU A 60 3.74 0.47 -13.88
N HIS A 61 2.67 0.01 -14.54
CA HIS A 61 1.32 0.46 -14.25
C HIS A 61 0.91 0.12 -12.82
N ALA A 62 1.12 -1.12 -12.39
CA ALA A 62 0.84 -1.57 -11.03
C ALA A 62 1.61 -0.75 -9.97
N LEU A 63 2.91 -0.52 -10.18
CA LEU A 63 3.73 0.33 -9.33
C LEU A 63 3.18 1.76 -9.28
N THR A 64 2.82 2.33 -10.42
CA THR A 64 2.24 3.68 -10.46
C THR A 64 0.96 3.76 -9.65
N VAL A 65 0.01 2.85 -9.88
CA VAL A 65 -1.27 2.85 -9.17
C VAL A 65 -1.06 2.66 -7.66
N LEU A 66 -0.29 1.67 -7.23
CA LEU A 66 -0.04 1.40 -5.81
C LEU A 66 0.75 2.49 -5.10
N SER A 67 1.62 3.22 -5.81
CA SER A 67 2.37 4.35 -5.23
C SER A 67 1.45 5.50 -4.80
N THR A 68 0.31 5.67 -5.49
CA THR A 68 -0.68 6.71 -5.20
C THR A 68 -1.81 6.24 -4.29
N ALA A 69 -1.91 4.92 -4.07
CA ALA A 69 -2.92 4.34 -3.20
C ALA A 69 -2.63 4.66 -1.73
N MET A 70 -3.71 4.91 -1.00
CA MET A 70 -3.73 5.13 0.44
C MET A 70 -4.74 4.19 1.08
N LEU A 71 -4.34 3.59 2.18
CA LEU A 71 -5.18 2.78 3.06
C LEU A 71 -5.43 3.56 4.35
N SER A 72 -6.69 3.68 4.77
CA SER A 72 -7.10 4.37 5.98
C SER A 72 -7.84 3.40 6.91
N ILE A 73 -7.37 3.29 8.15
CA ILE A 73 -8.00 2.54 9.23
C ILE A 73 -8.58 3.55 10.20
N TRP A 74 -9.89 3.50 10.41
CA TRP A 74 -10.62 4.43 11.26
C TRP A 74 -10.79 3.82 12.65
N GLY A 75 -10.84 4.66 13.69
CA GLY A 75 -11.01 4.23 15.08
C GLY A 75 -12.30 3.46 15.37
N ASN A 76 -13.28 3.51 14.46
CA ASN A 76 -14.50 2.68 14.50
C ASN A 76 -14.31 1.28 13.91
N GLY A 77 -13.09 0.92 13.48
CA GLY A 77 -12.76 -0.36 12.86
C GLY A 77 -12.98 -0.43 11.35
N GLU A 78 -13.44 0.66 10.71
CA GLU A 78 -13.64 0.69 9.27
C GLU A 78 -12.30 0.85 8.52
N THR A 79 -12.11 0.05 7.47
CA THR A 79 -10.97 0.15 6.56
C THR A 79 -11.44 0.70 5.22
N ARG A 80 -10.78 1.77 4.73
CA ARG A 80 -11.05 2.38 3.43
C ARG A 80 -9.78 2.47 2.61
N THR A 81 -9.90 2.45 1.28
CA THR A 81 -8.77 2.64 0.38
C THR A 81 -9.11 3.60 -0.76
N THR A 82 -8.12 4.37 -1.21
CA THR A 82 -8.22 5.14 -2.45
C THR A 82 -7.90 4.30 -3.68
N TYR A 83 -7.37 3.10 -3.51
CA TYR A 83 -7.11 2.17 -4.60
C TYR A 83 -8.43 1.77 -5.29
N ARG A 84 -8.44 1.83 -6.62
CA ARG A 84 -9.61 1.54 -7.46
C ARG A 84 -9.42 0.33 -8.37
N GLY A 85 -8.38 -0.49 -8.12
CA GLY A 85 -7.96 -1.52 -9.06
C GLY A 85 -6.94 -1.00 -10.08
N GLY A 86 -6.66 -1.80 -11.10
CA GLY A 86 -5.75 -1.45 -12.20
C GLY A 86 -4.42 -2.19 -12.15
N ALA A 87 -3.95 -2.64 -10.99
CA ALA A 87 -2.80 -3.54 -10.92
C ALA A 87 -3.23 -4.99 -11.18
N ALA A 88 -2.58 -5.65 -12.15
CA ALA A 88 -2.82 -7.05 -12.45
C ALA A 88 -2.58 -7.92 -11.19
N GLY A 89 -3.56 -8.77 -10.85
CA GLY A 89 -3.46 -9.68 -9.70
C GLY A 89 -3.53 -9.00 -8.33
N ILE A 90 -3.99 -7.75 -8.23
CA ILE A 90 -4.24 -7.06 -6.95
C ILE A 90 -5.63 -6.42 -6.98
N THR A 91 -6.55 -6.94 -6.18
CA THR A 91 -7.94 -6.45 -6.10
C THR A 91 -8.10 -5.39 -5.01
N VAL A 92 -9.22 -4.66 -5.05
CA VAL A 92 -9.57 -3.69 -4.00
C VAL A 92 -9.80 -4.40 -2.66
N ASP A 93 -10.48 -5.56 -2.69
CA ASP A 93 -10.79 -6.35 -1.50
C ASP A 93 -9.53 -6.84 -0.80
N GLU A 94 -8.48 -7.20 -1.55
CA GLU A 94 -7.20 -7.60 -0.97
C GLU A 94 -6.50 -6.45 -0.24
N ILE A 95 -6.61 -5.22 -0.74
CA ILE A 95 -6.09 -4.04 -0.03
C ILE A 95 -6.89 -3.76 1.25
N VAL A 96 -8.21 -3.96 1.22
CA VAL A 96 -9.05 -3.83 2.42
C VAL A 96 -8.74 -4.94 3.43
N GLU A 97 -8.56 -6.17 2.98
CA GLU A 97 -8.16 -7.30 3.83
C GLU A 97 -6.79 -7.06 4.47
N LEU A 98 -5.83 -6.54 3.70
CA LEU A 98 -4.53 -6.11 4.20
C LEU A 98 -4.69 -5.08 5.33
N GLY A 99 -5.55 -4.07 5.16
CA GLY A 99 -5.80 -3.09 6.21
C GLY A 99 -6.45 -3.69 7.46
N ASN A 100 -7.33 -4.69 7.30
CA ASN A 100 -7.88 -5.42 8.44
C ASN A 100 -6.81 -6.20 9.20
N LYS A 101 -5.86 -6.84 8.49
CA LYS A 101 -4.72 -7.53 9.11
C LYS A 101 -3.81 -6.56 9.85
N ILE A 102 -3.53 -5.39 9.27
CA ILE A 102 -2.73 -4.34 9.91
C ILE A 102 -3.44 -3.83 11.17
N ARG A 103 -4.75 -3.58 11.09
CA ARG A 103 -5.57 -3.18 12.25
C ARG A 103 -5.44 -4.19 13.40
N THR A 104 -5.58 -5.48 13.10
CA THR A 104 -5.43 -6.54 14.10
C THR A 104 -4.02 -6.55 14.71
N GLN A 105 -2.98 -6.35 13.89
CA GLN A 105 -1.60 -6.28 14.38
C GLN A 105 -1.33 -5.05 15.27
N LEU A 106 -1.93 -3.90 14.97
CA LEU A 106 -1.73 -2.67 15.75
C LEU A 106 -2.51 -2.66 17.07
N ALA A 107 -3.51 -3.54 17.22
CA ALA A 107 -4.31 -3.67 18.43
C ALA A 107 -3.78 -4.75 19.40
N ALA A 108 -2.80 -5.55 18.97
CA ALA A 108 -2.16 -6.61 19.76
C ALA A 108 -0.92 -6.07 20.48
#